data_AF-A0A952TP93-F1
#
_entry.id   AF-A0A952TP93-F1
#
_cell.length_a   1.000
_cell.length_b   1.000
_cell.length_c   1.000
_cell.angle_alpha   90.00
_cell.angle_beta   90.00
_cell.angle_gamma   90.00
#
_symmetry.space_group_name_H-M   'P 1'
#
loop_
_entity.id
_entity.type
_entity.pdbx_description
1 polymer ?
#
loop_
_entity_poly.entity_id
_entity_poly.type
_entity_poly.pdbx_seq_one_letter_code
_entity_poly.pdbx_strand_id
1 'polypeptide(L)'
;MAYKSSAATTCEFETRICTDGELSGRFEFPECDPVMGAKKLCLFDGKVVPHGKSVDAYSTSNGACEVQKRVCSDGILSGSFQFAKCKKEGPLSCLFGGKTIPHGATTKAYALMNPVGEDCRSENRLCSNGVLSGEFTHTSCARAMRSCAADRQTIDHGSSAVMYASASVPFGQKCQRQTRKCADGILSGSYGYGTCVEQKPLDCKIGDEVVAHGKTVKAYRVANVGFEGACEPETRVCTDGVLSGKFKHLACERAAVPSTIHLYMKGSGANGHAGTDPEKPLKNLNGVLRAITNTYGQFKKDIVVNIHPETYVDEDVQWTYASPDHRITFRPWTGMKGRPRFLRTSSTAKSFFSVLAVNNKRSNLHFYQLDIEGYHAGIKLNGLKDARAAFNSHNSVKECFFLKIGQLHVAGETEHAYSALGIANSRNNEISGNRFYHIENKPGVELGKIHAIYAAYSAHDNVIRNNFFVNVSGYPVKFRDGSNNNLVEGNLFWKTSNHPYGLVVSDNLNYGVECPNINVVMRNNYFGTNYFDQAGGEPGHIIHPDRNYDHCALKTPRLRGTGNIRVKHLSELQDLWNKK
;
A
#
# COMPACT_ATOMS: atom_id res chain seq x y z
N MET A 1 135.92 4.53 117.61
CA MET A 1 134.58 4.00 117.94
C MET A 1 134.07 3.27 116.72
N ALA A 2 133.33 2.18 116.90
CA ALA A 2 132.64 1.47 115.83
C ALA A 2 131.25 0.99 116.31
N TYR A 3 130.32 0.83 115.39
CA TYR A 3 128.92 0.47 115.63
C TYR A 3 128.62 -0.93 115.11
N LYS A 4 127.69 -1.63 115.77
CA LYS A 4 127.31 -3.01 115.43
C LYS A 4 126.61 -3.16 114.07
N SER A 5 125.89 -2.12 113.64
CA SER A 5 125.19 -2.06 112.35
C SER A 5 125.10 -0.63 111.84
N SER A 6 125.03 -0.45 110.53
CA SER A 6 124.82 0.86 109.89
C SER A 6 123.37 1.39 109.95
N ALA A 7 122.39 0.62 110.45
CA ALA A 7 121.01 1.07 110.63
C ALA A 7 120.29 0.30 111.75
N ALA A 8 119.98 0.96 112.86
CA ALA A 8 119.25 0.37 113.99
C ALA A 8 118.39 1.42 114.72
N THR A 9 117.32 0.96 115.36
CA THR A 9 116.43 1.78 116.18
C THR A 9 117.09 2.32 117.46
N THR A 10 118.22 1.74 117.89
CA THR A 10 119.15 2.27 118.90
C THR A 10 120.59 1.89 118.50
N CYS A 11 121.51 2.86 118.45
CA CYS A 11 122.89 2.64 118.04
C CYS A 11 123.73 2.08 119.21
N GLU A 12 124.05 0.78 119.20
CA GLU A 12 125.05 0.16 120.08
C GLU A 12 126.48 0.43 119.55
N PHE A 13 127.38 0.93 120.40
CA PHE A 13 128.77 1.27 120.02
C PHE A 13 129.82 0.62 120.93
N GLU A 14 131.03 0.43 120.42
CA GLU A 14 132.21 0.06 121.20
C GLU A 14 133.40 0.99 120.91
N THR A 15 134.25 1.18 121.92
CA THR A 15 135.53 1.91 121.77
C THR A 15 136.63 0.92 121.43
N ARG A 16 137.17 1.04 120.21
CA ARG A 16 138.28 0.22 119.71
C ARG A 16 139.61 0.87 120.06
N ILE A 17 140.56 0.09 120.57
CA ILE A 17 141.93 0.52 120.90
C ILE A 17 142.86 -0.06 119.83
N CYS A 18 143.80 0.75 119.34
CA CYS A 18 144.85 0.29 118.43
C CYS A 18 146.13 0.04 119.22
N THR A 19 146.73 -1.14 119.07
CA THR A 19 148.04 -1.49 119.66
C THR A 19 148.85 -2.21 118.58
N ASP A 20 150.02 -1.67 118.25
CA ASP A 20 150.91 -2.18 117.19
C ASP A 20 150.25 -2.45 115.81
N GLY A 21 149.20 -1.69 115.48
CA GLY A 21 148.56 -1.71 114.15
C GLY A 21 147.31 -2.60 114.01
N GLU A 22 146.95 -3.40 115.03
CA GLU A 22 145.67 -4.12 115.08
C GLU A 22 144.63 -3.39 115.95
N LEU A 23 143.37 -3.32 115.48
CA LEU A 23 142.24 -2.68 116.17
C LEU A 23 141.39 -3.72 116.92
N SER A 24 141.29 -3.60 118.24
CA SER A 24 140.42 -4.45 119.08
C SER A 24 138.93 -4.28 118.75
N GLY A 25 138.08 -5.29 119.02
CA GLY A 25 136.63 -5.21 118.86
C GLY A 25 136.04 -6.02 117.68
N ARG A 26 134.72 -6.04 117.57
CA ARG A 26 133.92 -6.79 116.57
C ARG A 26 133.00 -5.92 115.72
N PHE A 27 132.93 -4.62 115.98
CA PHE A 27 132.04 -3.70 115.27
C PHE A 27 132.76 -3.04 114.09
N GLU A 28 132.10 -3.01 112.94
CA GLU A 28 132.72 -2.68 111.65
C GLU A 28 132.26 -1.33 111.09
N PHE A 29 131.17 -0.75 111.60
CA PHE A 29 130.58 0.44 111.01
C PHE A 29 131.10 1.73 111.67
N PRO A 30 131.54 2.73 110.91
CA PRO A 30 132.11 3.96 111.45
C PRO A 30 131.06 4.96 111.97
N GLU A 31 129.79 4.87 111.55
CA GLU A 31 128.70 5.81 111.88
C GLU A 31 127.33 5.09 111.95
N CYS A 32 126.34 5.68 112.65
CA CYS A 32 124.96 5.19 112.77
C CYS A 32 123.97 6.39 112.75
N ASP A 33 122.98 6.38 111.85
CA ASP A 33 122.02 7.48 111.59
C ASP A 33 120.54 7.02 111.72
N PRO A 34 119.64 7.71 112.47
CA PRO A 34 118.26 7.27 112.71
C PRO A 34 117.19 7.95 111.82
N VAL A 35 116.40 7.18 111.03
CA VAL A 35 115.26 7.71 110.24
C VAL A 35 114.03 6.78 110.17
N MET A 36 112.82 7.40 110.24
CA MET A 36 111.44 6.89 110.41
C MET A 36 110.74 6.22 109.18
N GLY A 37 109.65 5.45 109.38
CA GLY A 37 108.83 4.80 108.32
C GLY A 37 107.31 5.05 108.36
N ALA A 38 106.66 5.23 107.18
CA ALA A 38 105.27 5.67 106.94
C ALA A 38 104.29 4.58 106.40
N LYS A 39 102.96 4.80 106.53
CA LYS A 39 101.80 3.91 106.19
C LYS A 39 101.10 4.19 104.81
N LYS A 40 100.31 3.25 104.24
CA LYS A 40 99.80 3.22 102.82
C LYS A 40 98.33 3.69 102.59
N LEU A 41 97.99 4.18 101.36
CA LEU A 41 96.69 4.78 100.91
C LEU A 41 95.81 3.81 100.05
N CYS A 42 94.48 4.04 99.93
CA CYS A 42 93.55 3.24 99.08
C CYS A 42 93.00 4.00 97.85
N LEU A 43 92.46 3.29 96.84
CA LEU A 43 91.79 3.86 95.65
C LEU A 43 90.34 3.35 95.50
N PHE A 44 89.38 4.24 95.20
CA PHE A 44 87.98 3.90 94.87
C PHE A 44 87.43 4.81 93.77
N ASP A 45 86.90 4.21 92.70
CA ASP A 45 86.36 4.91 91.52
C ASP A 45 87.29 6.02 90.98
N GLY A 46 88.57 5.69 90.83
CA GLY A 46 89.62 6.58 90.32
C GLY A 46 90.08 7.68 91.28
N LYS A 47 89.59 7.73 92.53
CA LYS A 47 90.00 8.73 93.55
C LYS A 47 90.75 8.08 94.72
N VAL A 48 91.70 8.82 95.29
CA VAL A 48 92.51 8.38 96.43
C VAL A 48 91.76 8.62 97.74
N VAL A 49 91.68 7.59 98.58
CA VAL A 49 91.09 7.65 99.93
C VAL A 49 92.22 7.45 100.95
N PRO A 50 92.56 8.49 101.76
CA PRO A 50 93.62 8.38 102.76
C PRO A 50 93.32 7.37 103.87
N HIS A 51 94.38 6.83 104.50
CA HIS A 51 94.25 5.95 105.67
C HIS A 51 93.37 6.60 106.74
N GLY A 52 92.30 5.90 107.15
CA GLY A 52 91.31 6.36 108.13
C GLY A 52 90.12 7.15 107.57
N LYS A 53 90.01 7.39 106.25
CA LYS A 53 88.87 8.07 105.62
C LYS A 53 87.93 7.10 104.90
N SER A 54 86.71 7.55 104.60
CA SER A 54 85.65 6.74 103.99
C SER A 54 84.99 7.39 102.77
N VAL A 55 84.40 6.57 101.89
CA VAL A 55 83.60 6.96 100.71
C VAL A 55 82.24 6.27 100.72
N ASP A 56 81.19 6.92 100.23
CA ASP A 56 79.87 6.31 100.05
C ASP A 56 79.79 5.62 98.67
N ALA A 57 79.37 4.35 98.65
CA ALA A 57 79.25 3.52 97.48
C ALA A 57 77.84 2.90 97.40
N TYR A 58 77.31 2.67 96.21
CA TYR A 58 75.95 2.19 95.97
C TYR A 58 75.95 0.74 95.45
N SER A 59 74.87 -0.01 95.74
CA SER A 59 74.73 -1.41 95.33
C SER A 59 74.47 -1.58 93.83
N THR A 60 73.79 -0.62 93.19
CA THR A 60 73.48 -0.59 91.76
C THR A 60 73.62 0.81 91.17
N SER A 61 73.69 0.92 89.84
CA SER A 61 73.72 2.19 89.11
C SER A 61 72.33 2.72 88.68
N ASN A 62 71.26 1.93 88.81
CA ASN A 62 69.85 2.33 88.57
C ASN A 62 68.89 1.51 89.45
N GLY A 63 67.77 2.10 89.88
CA GLY A 63 66.70 1.42 90.63
C GLY A 63 66.54 1.89 92.08
N ALA A 64 66.56 0.96 93.04
CA ALA A 64 66.28 1.25 94.46
C ALA A 64 67.42 2.01 95.19
N CYS A 65 68.64 2.04 94.64
CA CYS A 65 69.76 2.91 95.02
C CYS A 65 70.18 2.86 96.52
N GLU A 66 70.52 1.68 97.05
CA GLU A 66 71.00 1.53 98.44
C GLU A 66 72.49 1.90 98.60
N VAL A 67 72.88 2.50 99.74
CA VAL A 67 74.22 3.09 99.97
C VAL A 67 74.98 2.43 101.14
N GLN A 68 76.29 2.20 100.96
CA GLN A 68 77.25 1.64 101.93
C GLN A 68 78.49 2.56 102.04
N LYS A 69 78.89 2.90 103.28
CA LYS A 69 80.09 3.69 103.55
C LYS A 69 81.33 2.78 103.71
N ARG A 70 82.34 2.94 102.85
CA ARG A 70 83.56 2.12 102.73
C ARG A 70 84.79 2.86 103.28
N VAL A 71 85.57 2.28 104.20
CA VAL A 71 86.69 2.92 104.93
C VAL A 71 88.05 2.36 104.48
N CYS A 72 89.05 3.22 104.30
CA CYS A 72 90.43 2.82 103.96
C CYS A 72 91.28 2.53 105.19
N SER A 73 91.86 1.34 105.29
CA SER A 73 92.85 0.97 106.32
C SER A 73 94.10 0.34 105.69
N ASP A 74 95.27 0.95 105.89
CA ASP A 74 96.59 0.53 105.40
C ASP A 74 96.61 -0.05 103.96
N GLY A 75 95.92 0.62 103.03
CA GLY A 75 95.85 0.24 101.62
C GLY A 75 94.67 -0.65 101.18
N ILE A 76 93.78 -1.06 102.10
CA ILE A 76 92.60 -1.89 101.82
C ILE A 76 91.30 -1.12 102.12
N LEU A 77 90.36 -1.08 101.17
CA LEU A 77 89.05 -0.40 101.30
C LEU A 77 87.93 -1.38 101.70
N SER A 78 87.33 -1.19 102.88
CA SER A 78 86.29 -2.09 103.42
C SER A 78 84.99 -2.09 102.60
N GLY A 79 84.17 -3.14 102.69
CA GLY A 79 82.85 -3.23 102.03
C GLY A 79 82.91 -3.76 100.57
N SER A 80 81.74 -3.91 99.94
CA SER A 80 81.58 -4.57 98.63
C SER A 80 80.89 -3.72 97.56
N PHE A 81 80.26 -2.59 97.92
CA PHE A 81 79.50 -1.77 96.96
C PHE A 81 80.46 -1.02 96.02
N GLN A 82 80.13 -1.01 94.73
CA GLN A 82 81.09 -0.64 93.67
C GLN A 82 80.75 0.65 92.93
N PHE A 83 79.51 1.17 93.04
CA PHE A 83 79.06 2.30 92.22
C PHE A 83 79.11 3.62 93.00
N ALA A 84 79.39 4.74 92.32
CA ALA A 84 79.40 6.05 92.95
C ALA A 84 78.07 6.82 92.87
N LYS A 85 77.07 6.40 92.07
CA LYS A 85 75.75 7.10 91.82
C LYS A 85 74.60 6.18 91.36
N CYS A 86 73.32 6.58 91.48
CA CYS A 86 72.10 5.85 91.01
C CYS A 86 70.81 6.72 90.73
N LYS A 87 69.83 6.31 89.85
CA LYS A 87 68.59 7.05 89.37
C LYS A 87 67.24 6.23 89.33
N LYS A 88 66.03 6.87 89.41
CA LYS A 88 64.63 6.29 89.51
C LYS A 88 63.62 6.78 88.38
N GLU A 89 62.58 6.02 87.95
CA GLU A 89 61.60 6.32 86.83
C GLU A 89 60.09 6.53 87.22
N GLY A 90 59.22 7.09 86.33
CA GLY A 90 57.78 7.48 86.54
C GLY A 90 56.72 7.03 85.47
N PRO A 91 55.40 7.36 85.60
CA PRO A 91 54.26 6.68 84.91
C PRO A 91 53.96 7.04 83.43
N LEU A 92 53.24 6.15 82.71
CA LEU A 92 53.03 6.13 81.24
C LEU A 92 51.72 6.78 80.73
N SER A 93 51.79 7.44 79.56
CA SER A 93 50.65 8.04 78.82
C SER A 93 49.99 7.07 77.83
N CYS A 94 48.74 7.32 77.42
CA CYS A 94 47.99 6.52 76.43
C CYS A 94 48.05 7.14 75.02
N LEU A 95 47.78 6.33 73.98
CA LEU A 95 47.67 6.79 72.59
C LEU A 95 46.25 6.50 72.05
N PHE A 96 45.56 7.52 71.53
CA PHE A 96 44.24 7.35 70.90
C PHE A 96 44.10 8.22 69.65
N GLY A 97 43.86 7.57 68.50
CA GLY A 97 43.70 8.24 67.20
C GLY A 97 44.88 9.16 66.81
N GLY A 98 46.10 8.72 67.08
CA GLY A 98 47.33 9.46 66.79
C GLY A 98 47.65 10.60 67.75
N LYS A 99 46.87 10.80 68.83
CA LYS A 99 47.13 11.79 69.88
C LYS A 99 47.55 11.12 71.18
N THR A 100 48.54 11.71 71.86
CA THR A 100 48.99 11.28 73.19
C THR A 100 48.07 11.88 74.26
N ILE A 101 47.54 11.02 75.13
CA ILE A 101 46.67 11.40 76.25
C ILE A 101 47.45 11.16 77.55
N PRO A 102 47.77 12.22 78.32
CA PRO A 102 48.49 12.08 79.58
C PRO A 102 47.76 11.18 80.59
N HIS A 103 48.51 10.54 81.48
CA HIS A 103 47.92 9.82 82.62
C HIS A 103 46.99 10.74 83.42
N GLY A 104 45.75 10.29 83.67
CA GLY A 104 44.69 11.04 84.36
C GLY A 104 43.81 11.91 83.46
N ALA A 105 44.12 12.05 82.17
CA ALA A 105 43.31 12.83 81.23
C ALA A 105 42.24 11.97 80.52
N THR A 106 41.15 12.60 80.07
CA THR A 106 40.07 11.96 79.31
C THR A 106 40.01 12.44 77.86
N THR A 107 39.63 11.58 76.93
CA THR A 107 39.32 11.93 75.53
C THR A 107 37.90 11.52 75.15
N LYS A 108 37.24 12.26 74.25
CA LYS A 108 35.93 11.87 73.72
C LYS A 108 36.12 10.88 72.57
N ALA A 109 35.42 9.75 72.64
CA ALA A 109 35.40 8.71 71.62
C ALA A 109 33.97 8.46 71.14
N TYR A 110 33.80 7.94 69.93
CA TYR A 110 32.52 7.67 69.29
C TYR A 110 32.37 6.19 68.92
N ALA A 111 31.13 5.68 69.02
CA ALA A 111 30.84 4.27 68.74
C ALA A 111 31.00 3.92 67.26
N LEU A 112 30.63 4.83 66.36
CA LEU A 112 30.67 4.68 64.91
C LEU A 112 31.11 6.00 64.28
N MET A 113 31.76 5.92 63.11
CA MET A 113 32.19 7.11 62.37
C MET A 113 31.03 7.76 61.57
N ASN A 114 30.13 6.97 60.98
CA ASN A 114 29.03 7.47 60.15
C ASN A 114 27.71 6.69 60.36
N PRO A 115 27.00 6.88 61.48
CA PRO A 115 25.71 6.21 61.71
C PRO A 115 24.62 6.74 60.76
N VAL A 116 23.87 5.84 60.10
CA VAL A 116 22.83 6.19 59.11
C VAL A 116 21.50 6.44 59.80
N GLY A 117 20.98 7.67 59.71
CA GLY A 117 19.66 8.03 60.24
C GLY A 117 19.57 8.06 61.77
N GLU A 118 20.71 7.96 62.46
CA GLU A 118 20.86 8.03 63.92
C GLU A 118 21.89 9.10 64.30
N ASP A 119 21.79 9.64 65.51
CA ASP A 119 22.73 10.63 66.02
C ASP A 119 24.01 9.99 66.57
N CYS A 120 25.10 10.76 66.58
CA CYS A 120 26.41 10.32 67.02
C CYS A 120 26.47 10.00 68.52
N ARG A 121 26.58 8.73 68.87
CA ARG A 121 26.81 8.28 70.25
C ARG A 121 28.28 8.41 70.64
N SER A 122 28.56 9.06 71.77
CA SER A 122 29.92 9.32 72.27
C SER A 122 30.10 8.98 73.75
N GLU A 123 31.31 8.62 74.15
CA GLU A 123 31.73 8.40 75.55
C GLU A 123 33.05 9.13 75.85
N ASN A 124 33.36 9.35 77.13
CA ASN A 124 34.65 9.91 77.56
C ASN A 124 35.53 8.79 78.12
N ARG A 125 36.71 8.59 77.53
CA ARG A 125 37.68 7.53 77.85
C ARG A 125 38.84 8.09 78.68
N LEU A 126 39.09 7.54 79.87
CA LEU A 126 40.14 7.95 80.82
C LEU A 126 41.43 7.17 80.58
N CYS A 127 42.58 7.87 80.57
CA CYS A 127 43.89 7.23 80.51
C CYS A 127 44.44 6.89 81.91
N SER A 128 44.66 5.61 82.19
CA SER A 128 45.30 5.12 83.42
C SER A 128 46.53 4.26 83.09
N ASN A 129 47.73 4.75 83.43
CA ASN A 129 49.02 4.07 83.21
C ASN A 129 49.15 3.36 81.84
N GLY A 130 48.92 4.09 80.75
CA GLY A 130 49.02 3.57 79.39
C GLY A 130 47.78 2.82 78.87
N VAL A 131 46.74 2.61 79.69
CA VAL A 131 45.49 1.93 79.30
C VAL A 131 44.32 2.92 79.25
N LEU A 132 43.57 2.93 78.14
CA LEU A 132 42.42 3.82 77.92
C LEU A 132 41.09 3.10 78.26
N SER A 133 40.30 3.60 79.21
CA SER A 133 39.02 3.00 79.62
C SER A 133 37.94 3.07 78.53
N GLY A 134 36.90 2.23 78.55
CA GLY A 134 35.78 2.29 77.59
C GLY A 134 36.03 1.51 76.29
N GLU A 135 35.02 1.47 75.41
CA GLU A 135 34.94 0.58 74.24
C GLU A 135 34.90 1.34 72.90
N PHE A 136 34.65 2.65 72.89
CA PHE A 136 34.47 3.42 71.65
C PHE A 136 35.80 3.76 71.00
N THR A 137 35.94 3.46 69.71
CA THR A 137 37.24 3.44 69.02
C THR A 137 37.44 4.61 68.07
N HIS A 138 36.39 5.36 67.73
CA HIS A 138 36.47 6.42 66.73
C HIS A 138 36.69 7.81 67.35
N THR A 139 37.49 8.64 66.69
CA THR A 139 37.82 10.00 67.14
C THR A 139 36.85 11.07 66.63
N SER A 140 36.01 10.74 65.66
CA SER A 140 35.00 11.62 65.09
C SER A 140 33.76 10.83 64.69
N CYS A 141 32.63 11.53 64.58
CA CYS A 141 31.40 11.00 64.04
C CYS A 141 30.63 12.08 63.26
N ALA A 142 30.02 11.70 62.12
CA ALA A 142 29.10 12.53 61.36
C ALA A 142 27.84 11.72 61.01
N ARG A 143 26.64 12.26 61.28
CA ARG A 143 25.38 11.58 60.92
C ARG A 143 25.25 11.48 59.40
N ALA A 144 25.10 10.26 58.90
CA ALA A 144 24.80 9.99 57.49
C ALA A 144 23.27 10.07 57.27
N MET A 145 22.83 10.85 56.29
CA MET A 145 21.41 11.01 55.95
C MET A 145 20.92 9.84 55.10
N ARG A 146 19.65 9.45 55.23
CA ARG A 146 19.07 8.34 54.46
C ARG A 146 18.85 8.73 52.99
N SER A 147 19.25 7.84 52.08
CA SER A 147 18.85 7.88 50.67
C SER A 147 17.39 7.46 50.52
N CYS A 148 16.73 7.93 49.46
CA CYS A 148 15.38 7.54 49.10
C CYS A 148 15.42 6.40 48.07
N ALA A 149 14.36 5.58 48.04
CA ALA A 149 14.19 4.54 47.03
C ALA A 149 12.88 4.76 46.26
N ALA A 150 12.96 4.75 44.92
CA ALA A 150 11.78 4.79 44.05
C ALA A 150 12.07 4.07 42.72
N ASP A 151 11.14 3.24 42.25
CA ASP A 151 11.27 2.40 41.04
C ASP A 151 12.65 1.72 40.87
N ARG A 152 13.13 1.07 41.94
CA ARG A 152 14.43 0.39 42.01
C ARG A 152 15.67 1.31 41.84
N GLN A 153 15.48 2.63 41.89
CA GLN A 153 16.57 3.61 41.93
C GLN A 153 16.82 4.08 43.37
N THR A 154 18.09 4.23 43.71
CA THR A 154 18.54 4.87 44.96
C THR A 154 18.86 6.33 44.66
N ILE A 155 18.24 7.25 45.40
CA ILE A 155 18.41 8.69 45.26
C ILE A 155 19.06 9.21 46.53
N ASP A 156 20.29 9.69 46.43
CA ASP A 156 21.03 10.19 47.59
C ASP A 156 20.33 11.39 48.24
N HIS A 157 20.56 11.55 49.54
CA HIS A 157 20.07 12.70 50.28
C HIS A 157 20.50 14.02 49.63
N GLY A 158 19.56 14.95 49.45
CA GLY A 158 19.80 16.25 48.81
C GLY A 158 19.70 16.22 47.27
N SER A 159 19.80 15.04 46.67
CA SER A 159 19.65 14.84 45.22
C SER A 159 18.18 14.87 44.78
N SER A 160 17.97 15.05 43.49
CA SER A 160 16.64 14.99 42.86
C SER A 160 16.63 13.99 41.72
N ALA A 161 15.51 13.30 41.53
CA ALA A 161 15.28 12.39 40.40
C ALA A 161 14.02 12.81 39.65
N VAL A 162 14.02 12.61 38.33
CA VAL A 162 12.82 12.80 37.51
C VAL A 162 12.02 11.51 37.56
N MET A 163 10.77 11.61 37.98
CA MET A 163 9.83 10.49 38.03
C MET A 163 8.60 10.79 37.17
N TYR A 164 7.90 9.75 36.75
CA TYR A 164 6.76 9.80 35.84
C TYR A 164 5.48 9.28 36.51
N ALA A 165 4.34 9.78 36.04
CA ALA A 165 3.03 9.41 36.57
C ALA A 165 2.64 7.95 36.24
N SER A 166 3.13 7.43 35.12
CA SER A 166 2.88 6.08 34.61
C SER A 166 4.14 5.51 33.97
N ALA A 167 4.30 4.18 33.96
CA ALA A 167 5.36 3.49 33.23
C ALA A 167 5.19 3.58 31.70
N SER A 168 3.97 3.82 31.21
CA SER A 168 3.69 3.99 29.78
C SER A 168 2.47 4.87 29.50
N VAL A 169 2.44 5.49 28.33
CA VAL A 169 1.28 6.24 27.81
C VAL A 169 0.89 5.77 26.40
N PRO A 170 -0.38 5.91 25.97
CA PRO A 170 -0.80 5.61 24.60
C PRO A 170 -0.02 6.42 23.55
N PHE A 171 0.00 5.91 22.31
CA PHE A 171 0.61 6.60 21.17
C PHE A 171 0.07 8.04 21.01
N GLY A 172 0.96 8.99 20.73
CA GLY A 172 0.64 10.41 20.57
C GLY A 172 0.47 11.19 21.87
N GLN A 173 0.50 10.53 23.04
CA GLN A 173 0.46 11.20 24.34
C GLN A 173 1.87 11.44 24.92
N LYS A 174 1.97 12.42 25.81
CA LYS A 174 3.24 12.79 26.45
C LYS A 174 3.32 12.25 27.88
N CYS A 175 4.44 11.62 28.21
CA CYS A 175 4.77 11.23 29.58
C CYS A 175 4.83 12.46 30.51
N GLN A 176 3.93 12.51 31.49
CA GLN A 176 3.95 13.54 32.53
C GLN A 176 5.09 13.25 33.51
N ARG A 177 5.93 14.26 33.76
CA ARG A 177 7.13 14.15 34.60
C ARG A 177 7.08 15.11 35.79
N GLN A 178 7.65 14.67 36.90
CA GLN A 178 7.81 15.42 38.15
C GLN A 178 9.24 15.24 38.66
N THR A 179 9.92 16.34 38.97
CA THR A 179 11.21 16.29 39.68
C THR A 179 10.96 16.11 41.16
N ARG A 180 11.42 15.00 41.75
CA ARG A 180 11.26 14.64 43.16
C ARG A 180 12.60 14.79 43.89
N LYS A 181 12.59 15.44 45.06
CA LYS A 181 13.80 15.69 45.87
C LYS A 181 13.82 14.78 47.10
N CYS A 182 14.97 14.17 47.38
CA CYS A 182 15.16 13.33 48.56
C CYS A 182 15.60 14.16 49.77
N ALA A 183 14.87 14.07 50.87
CA ALA A 183 15.21 14.68 52.16
C ALA A 183 15.11 13.62 53.26
N ASP A 184 16.24 13.28 53.88
CA ASP A 184 16.45 12.21 54.87
C ASP A 184 15.51 10.99 54.74
N GLY A 185 15.56 10.31 53.59
CA GLY A 185 14.74 9.12 53.30
C GLY A 185 13.30 9.39 52.83
N ILE A 186 12.86 10.66 52.79
CA ILE A 186 11.53 11.07 52.31
C ILE A 186 11.66 11.71 50.92
N LEU A 187 10.99 11.11 49.93
CA LEU A 187 10.99 11.60 48.54
C LEU A 187 9.75 12.46 48.25
N SER A 188 9.94 13.75 47.94
CA SER A 188 8.82 14.69 47.68
C SER A 188 7.97 14.31 46.47
N GLY A 189 6.69 14.65 46.40
CA GLY A 189 5.83 14.36 45.23
C GLY A 189 5.23 12.95 45.21
N SER A 190 4.53 12.59 44.13
CA SER A 190 3.72 11.35 44.05
C SER A 190 4.05 10.44 42.86
N TYR A 191 4.85 10.90 41.89
CA TYR A 191 5.13 10.14 40.67
C TYR A 191 6.08 8.98 40.96
N GLY A 192 5.65 7.76 40.63
CA GLY A 192 6.28 6.53 41.12
C GLY A 192 7.24 5.85 40.16
N TYR A 193 7.22 6.18 38.86
CA TYR A 193 7.95 5.43 37.83
C TYR A 193 9.23 6.17 37.41
N GLY A 194 10.37 5.46 37.36
CA GLY A 194 11.67 6.03 36.99
C GLY A 194 11.83 6.20 35.47
N THR A 195 11.02 5.51 34.68
CA THR A 195 10.92 5.70 33.23
C THR A 195 9.46 5.72 32.79
N CYS A 196 9.20 6.32 31.63
CA CYS A 196 7.92 6.25 30.96
C CYS A 196 8.16 6.08 29.46
N VAL A 197 7.50 5.09 28.86
CA VAL A 197 7.60 4.79 27.43
C VAL A 197 6.27 5.07 26.71
N GLU A 198 6.35 5.79 25.61
CA GLU A 198 5.21 5.93 24.69
C GLU A 198 5.00 4.61 23.95
N GLN A 199 3.76 4.11 23.90
CA GLN A 199 3.43 2.90 23.17
C GLN A 199 3.59 3.11 21.66
N LYS A 200 4.01 2.05 20.95
CA LYS A 200 4.03 2.06 19.49
C LYS A 200 2.60 2.14 18.95
N PRO A 201 2.38 2.82 17.82
CA PRO A 201 1.06 2.87 17.21
C PRO A 201 0.61 1.48 16.75
N LEU A 202 -0.70 1.25 16.73
CA LEU A 202 -1.28 0.02 16.24
C LEU A 202 -1.32 -0.02 14.70
N ASP A 203 -1.03 -1.18 14.14
CA ASP A 203 -1.26 -1.49 12.74
C ASP A 203 -2.74 -1.77 12.48
N CYS A 204 -3.19 -1.49 11.26
CA CYS A 204 -4.56 -1.73 10.86
C CYS A 204 -4.74 -3.07 10.16
N LYS A 205 -5.97 -3.56 10.10
CA LYS A 205 -6.34 -4.77 9.34
C LYS A 205 -7.45 -4.48 8.33
N ILE A 206 -7.34 -5.07 7.14
CA ILE A 206 -8.41 -5.11 6.12
C ILE A 206 -8.48 -6.53 5.55
N GLY A 207 -9.56 -7.27 5.88
CA GLY A 207 -9.56 -8.71 5.67
C GLY A 207 -8.41 -9.36 6.44
N ASP A 208 -7.60 -10.16 5.76
CA ASP A 208 -6.43 -10.83 6.33
C ASP A 208 -5.13 -10.02 6.20
N GLU A 209 -5.14 -8.89 5.49
CA GLU A 209 -3.95 -8.05 5.26
C GLU A 209 -3.71 -7.09 6.43
N VAL A 210 -2.45 -6.97 6.84
CA VAL A 210 -2.00 -6.02 7.86
C VAL A 210 -1.38 -4.80 7.20
N VAL A 211 -1.87 -3.61 7.55
CA VAL A 211 -1.39 -2.33 7.04
C VAL A 211 -0.71 -1.58 8.17
N ALA A 212 0.62 -1.40 8.06
CA ALA A 212 1.39 -0.73 9.09
C ALA A 212 0.92 0.71 9.35
N HIS A 213 1.06 1.20 10.59
CA HIS A 213 0.73 2.59 10.93
C HIS A 213 1.38 3.60 9.96
N GLY A 214 0.61 4.60 9.51
CA GLY A 214 1.07 5.63 8.58
C GLY A 214 1.24 5.15 7.14
N LYS A 215 1.01 3.86 6.85
CA LYS A 215 0.95 3.33 5.48
C LYS A 215 -0.45 3.42 4.91
N THR A 216 -0.51 3.25 3.59
CA THR A 216 -1.75 3.27 2.84
C THR A 216 -2.00 1.92 2.19
N VAL A 217 -3.27 1.61 1.97
CA VAL A 217 -3.73 0.43 1.23
C VAL A 217 -4.77 0.87 0.21
N LYS A 218 -4.72 0.28 -0.98
CA LYS A 218 -5.77 0.46 -1.99
C LYS A 218 -6.89 -0.54 -1.70
N ALA A 219 -8.10 -0.05 -1.49
CA ALA A 219 -9.28 -0.86 -1.32
C ALA A 219 -10.31 -0.54 -2.42
N TYR A 220 -11.26 -1.45 -2.64
CA TYR A 220 -12.28 -1.37 -3.67
C TYR A 220 -13.67 -1.46 -3.04
N ARG A 221 -14.64 -0.79 -3.67
CA ARG A 221 -16.03 -0.74 -3.19
C ARG A 221 -16.69 -2.11 -3.20
N VAL A 222 -16.38 -2.93 -4.20
CA VAL A 222 -16.91 -4.29 -4.41
C VAL A 222 -15.79 -5.22 -4.84
N ALA A 223 -15.92 -6.52 -4.56
CA ALA A 223 -14.94 -7.53 -4.99
C ALA A 223 -15.04 -7.89 -6.48
N ASN A 224 -16.21 -7.72 -7.09
CA ASN A 224 -16.47 -8.10 -8.46
C ASN A 224 -17.33 -7.04 -9.15
N VAL A 225 -17.04 -6.77 -10.41
CA VAL A 225 -17.88 -5.95 -11.29
C VAL A 225 -18.21 -6.72 -12.57
N GLY A 226 -19.35 -6.38 -13.18
CA GLY A 226 -19.71 -6.88 -14.51
C GLY A 226 -18.66 -6.51 -15.56
N PHE A 227 -18.71 -7.14 -16.73
CA PHE A 227 -17.75 -6.92 -17.81
C PHE A 227 -17.81 -5.48 -18.36
N GLU A 228 -18.87 -4.73 -18.10
CA GLU A 228 -19.05 -3.31 -18.39
C GLU A 228 -18.60 -2.39 -17.24
N GLY A 229 -18.44 -2.93 -16.03
CA GLY A 229 -18.13 -2.17 -14.84
C GLY A 229 -16.64 -1.81 -14.69
N ALA A 230 -16.38 -0.84 -13.82
CA ALA A 230 -15.04 -0.43 -13.44
C ALA A 230 -14.82 -0.66 -11.93
N CYS A 231 -13.64 -1.15 -11.58
CA CYS A 231 -13.23 -1.28 -10.20
C CYS A 231 -12.87 0.09 -9.62
N GLU A 232 -13.77 0.66 -8.82
CA GLU A 232 -13.56 1.94 -8.15
C GLU A 232 -12.63 1.77 -6.93
N PRO A 233 -11.42 2.36 -6.95
CA PRO A 233 -10.49 2.26 -5.84
C PRO A 233 -10.62 3.45 -4.87
N GLU A 234 -10.26 3.21 -3.61
CA GLU A 234 -10.06 4.22 -2.57
C GLU A 234 -8.72 3.93 -1.90
N THR A 235 -7.89 4.96 -1.74
CA THR A 235 -6.67 4.88 -0.94
C THR A 235 -7.02 5.12 0.51
N ARG A 236 -6.86 4.10 1.36
CA ARG A 236 -7.12 4.15 2.79
C ARG A 236 -5.81 4.32 3.55
N VAL A 237 -5.80 5.16 4.59
CA VAL A 237 -4.63 5.44 5.42
C VAL A 237 -4.82 4.80 6.79
N CYS A 238 -3.81 4.10 7.29
CA CYS A 238 -3.84 3.56 8.65
C CYS A 238 -3.39 4.61 9.66
N THR A 239 -4.23 4.90 10.65
CA THR A 239 -3.91 5.77 11.78
C THR A 239 -4.31 5.08 13.07
N ASP A 240 -3.29 4.63 13.80
CA ASP A 240 -3.37 3.95 15.10
C ASP A 240 -4.48 2.89 15.17
N GLY A 241 -4.37 1.86 14.34
CA GLY A 241 -5.34 0.76 14.26
C GLY A 241 -6.63 1.08 13.51
N VAL A 242 -6.85 2.33 13.07
CA VAL A 242 -8.04 2.75 12.32
C VAL A 242 -7.71 3.08 10.86
N LEU A 243 -8.33 2.38 9.91
CA LEU A 243 -8.25 2.72 8.49
C LEU A 243 -9.28 3.79 8.12
N SER A 244 -8.82 4.88 7.50
CA SER A 244 -9.69 5.88 6.86
C SER A 244 -10.54 5.27 5.74
N GLY A 245 -11.56 5.98 5.23
CA GLY A 245 -12.36 5.51 4.09
C GLY A 245 -13.39 4.43 4.41
N LYS A 246 -14.07 3.91 3.38
CA LYS A 246 -15.21 2.96 3.50
C LYS A 246 -15.05 1.66 2.71
N PHE A 247 -14.11 1.58 1.76
CA PHE A 247 -14.00 0.45 0.84
C PHE A 247 -13.35 -0.76 1.52
N LYS A 248 -13.91 -1.96 1.30
CA LYS A 248 -13.60 -3.14 2.11
C LYS A 248 -12.80 -4.23 1.38
N HIS A 249 -12.74 -4.18 0.06
CA HIS A 249 -12.16 -5.27 -0.73
C HIS A 249 -10.73 -4.94 -1.16
N LEU A 250 -9.78 -5.86 -0.98
CA LEU A 250 -8.38 -5.65 -1.38
C LEU A 250 -8.14 -5.84 -2.88
N ALA A 251 -9.04 -6.56 -3.53
CA ALA A 251 -9.03 -6.78 -4.97
C ALA A 251 -10.42 -6.52 -5.52
N CYS A 252 -10.46 -6.19 -6.80
CA CYS A 252 -11.68 -6.16 -7.56
C CYS A 252 -11.42 -6.80 -8.92
N GLU A 253 -12.21 -7.81 -9.26
CA GLU A 253 -12.13 -8.53 -10.52
C GLU A 253 -13.26 -8.10 -11.46
N ARG A 254 -12.93 -8.00 -12.74
CA ARG A 254 -13.88 -7.68 -13.80
C ARG A 254 -14.25 -8.95 -14.53
N ALA A 255 -15.55 -9.20 -14.67
CA ALA A 255 -16.03 -10.37 -15.40
C ALA A 255 -15.54 -10.38 -16.85
N ALA A 256 -15.31 -11.58 -17.40
CA ALA A 256 -14.94 -11.74 -18.79
C ALA A 256 -16.04 -11.23 -19.72
N VAL A 257 -15.64 -10.59 -20.82
CA VAL A 257 -16.58 -10.11 -21.84
C VAL A 257 -17.22 -11.32 -22.53
N PRO A 258 -18.56 -11.42 -22.59
CA PRO A 258 -19.22 -12.53 -23.25
C PRO A 258 -18.91 -12.55 -24.75
N SER A 259 -19.05 -13.72 -25.38
CA SER A 259 -18.88 -13.88 -26.84
C SER A 259 -19.90 -13.07 -27.63
N THR A 260 -21.09 -12.87 -27.06
CA THR A 260 -22.17 -12.04 -27.58
C THR A 260 -22.70 -11.12 -26.49
N ILE A 261 -22.87 -9.85 -26.81
CA ILE A 261 -23.46 -8.85 -25.92
C ILE A 261 -24.94 -8.73 -26.27
N HIS A 262 -25.81 -8.98 -25.29
CA HIS A 262 -27.25 -8.82 -25.45
C HIS A 262 -27.67 -7.46 -24.93
N LEU A 263 -28.33 -6.68 -25.78
CA LEU A 263 -29.00 -5.44 -25.42
C LEU A 263 -30.51 -5.65 -25.49
N TYR A 264 -31.24 -5.06 -24.54
CA TYR A 264 -32.69 -5.15 -24.43
C TYR A 264 -33.31 -3.79 -24.68
N MET A 265 -34.31 -3.72 -25.55
CA MET A 265 -35.06 -2.51 -25.89
C MET A 265 -36.54 -2.69 -25.58
N LYS A 266 -37.15 -1.67 -24.96
CA LYS A 266 -38.58 -1.59 -24.63
C LYS A 266 -39.00 -0.11 -24.55
N GLY A 267 -40.18 0.25 -25.03
CA GLY A 267 -40.67 1.63 -25.11
C GLY A 267 -40.83 2.31 -23.75
N SER A 268 -41.08 1.53 -22.70
CA SER A 268 -41.10 1.98 -21.29
C SER A 268 -39.69 2.10 -20.66
N GLY A 269 -38.64 1.72 -21.39
CA GLY A 269 -37.26 1.79 -20.93
C GLY A 269 -36.69 3.21 -20.87
N ALA A 270 -35.40 3.31 -20.56
CA ALA A 270 -34.70 4.58 -20.48
C ALA A 270 -33.36 4.51 -21.21
N ASN A 271 -33.03 5.59 -21.93
CA ASN A 271 -31.79 5.66 -22.70
C ASN A 271 -30.53 5.89 -21.86
N GLY A 272 -30.67 6.10 -20.55
CA GLY A 272 -29.56 6.11 -19.59
C GLY A 272 -29.26 4.72 -19.00
N HIS A 273 -30.08 3.71 -19.28
CA HIS A 273 -29.79 2.35 -18.86
C HIS A 273 -28.65 1.76 -19.70
N ALA A 274 -27.90 0.83 -19.11
CA ALA A 274 -26.90 0.03 -19.82
C ALA A 274 -27.55 -0.82 -20.94
N GLY A 275 -28.74 -1.37 -20.68
CA GLY A 275 -29.46 -2.20 -21.62
C GLY A 275 -29.02 -3.66 -21.65
N THR A 276 -27.99 -4.06 -20.88
CA THR A 276 -27.56 -5.47 -20.72
C THR A 276 -28.45 -6.28 -19.76
N ASP A 277 -29.33 -5.61 -19.03
CA ASP A 277 -30.30 -6.19 -18.09
C ASP A 277 -31.71 -6.04 -18.68
N PRO A 278 -32.49 -7.14 -18.88
CA PRO A 278 -33.85 -7.07 -19.41
C PRO A 278 -34.82 -6.26 -18.53
N GLU A 279 -34.56 -6.13 -17.22
CA GLU A 279 -35.35 -5.30 -16.31
C GLU A 279 -34.99 -3.80 -16.42
N LYS A 280 -33.86 -3.48 -17.05
CA LYS A 280 -33.41 -2.11 -17.35
C LYS A 280 -33.16 -1.93 -18.85
N PRO A 281 -34.20 -2.07 -19.69
CA PRO A 281 -34.05 -1.97 -21.13
C PRO A 281 -33.82 -0.52 -21.57
N LEU A 282 -33.18 -0.38 -22.72
CA LEU A 282 -33.05 0.85 -23.48
C LEU A 282 -34.41 1.25 -24.05
N LYS A 283 -34.68 2.56 -24.17
CA LYS A 283 -35.99 3.04 -24.61
C LYS A 283 -36.25 2.78 -26.09
N ASN A 284 -35.23 3.04 -26.92
CA ASN A 284 -35.40 3.12 -28.37
C ASN A 284 -34.09 2.92 -29.15
N LEU A 285 -34.14 2.91 -30.49
CA LEU A 285 -32.99 2.60 -31.35
C LEU A 285 -31.87 3.63 -31.22
N ASN A 286 -32.22 4.90 -30.98
CA ASN A 286 -31.22 5.93 -30.67
C ASN A 286 -30.50 5.65 -29.34
N GLY A 287 -31.20 5.12 -28.34
CA GLY A 287 -30.59 4.60 -27.10
C GLY A 287 -29.62 3.45 -27.36
N VAL A 288 -30.05 2.48 -28.18
CA VAL A 288 -29.23 1.35 -28.61
C VAL A 288 -27.96 1.82 -29.33
N LEU A 289 -28.09 2.71 -30.31
CA LEU A 289 -26.95 3.25 -31.05
C LEU A 289 -25.95 3.94 -30.12
N ARG A 290 -26.43 4.76 -29.16
CA ARG A 290 -25.56 5.40 -28.16
C ARG A 290 -24.86 4.40 -27.27
N ALA A 291 -25.57 3.40 -26.76
CA ALA A 291 -24.99 2.35 -25.92
C ALA A 291 -23.87 1.58 -26.66
N ILE A 292 -24.11 1.22 -27.92
CA ILE A 292 -23.10 0.55 -28.75
C ILE A 292 -21.91 1.49 -29.01
N THR A 293 -22.16 2.73 -29.41
CA THR A 293 -21.09 3.66 -29.81
C THR A 293 -20.19 4.05 -28.63
N ASN A 294 -20.79 4.29 -27.45
CA ASN A 294 -20.07 4.82 -26.30
C ASN A 294 -19.49 3.72 -25.40
N THR A 295 -20.04 2.51 -25.45
CA THR A 295 -19.70 1.46 -24.46
C THR A 295 -19.41 0.13 -25.12
N TYR A 296 -20.33 -0.44 -25.89
CA TYR A 296 -20.22 -1.85 -26.25
C TYR A 296 -19.35 -2.12 -27.50
N GLY A 297 -19.22 -1.14 -28.39
CA GLY A 297 -18.50 -1.28 -29.64
C GLY A 297 -16.99 -1.49 -29.46
N GLN A 298 -16.42 -1.06 -28.32
CA GLN A 298 -15.01 -1.27 -28.00
C GLN A 298 -14.65 -2.73 -27.74
N PHE A 299 -15.63 -3.56 -27.35
CA PHE A 299 -15.38 -4.94 -26.97
C PHE A 299 -15.15 -5.88 -28.15
N LYS A 300 -15.49 -5.44 -29.38
CA LYS A 300 -15.31 -6.24 -30.60
C LYS A 300 -15.95 -7.63 -30.46
N LYS A 301 -17.26 -7.62 -30.17
CA LYS A 301 -18.11 -8.81 -30.01
C LYS A 301 -19.39 -8.64 -30.82
N ASP A 302 -20.06 -9.75 -31.10
CA ASP A 302 -21.39 -9.72 -31.68
C ASP A 302 -22.36 -9.06 -30.72
N ILE A 303 -23.29 -8.27 -31.25
CA ILE A 303 -24.30 -7.55 -30.48
C ILE A 303 -25.68 -8.02 -30.95
N VAL A 304 -26.51 -8.44 -30.00
CA VAL A 304 -27.90 -8.80 -30.25
C VAL A 304 -28.79 -7.80 -29.52
N VAL A 305 -29.47 -6.97 -30.28
CA VAL A 305 -30.52 -6.08 -29.83
C VAL A 305 -31.82 -6.88 -29.82
N ASN A 306 -32.15 -7.42 -28.65
CA ASN A 306 -33.45 -8.00 -28.40
C ASN A 306 -34.44 -6.83 -28.23
N ILE A 307 -35.49 -6.80 -29.04
CA ILE A 307 -36.56 -5.79 -29.02
C ILE A 307 -37.86 -6.40 -28.51
N HIS A 308 -38.47 -5.78 -27.50
CA HIS A 308 -39.73 -6.25 -26.93
C HIS A 308 -40.87 -6.18 -27.99
N PRO A 309 -41.77 -7.18 -28.07
CA PRO A 309 -42.86 -7.20 -29.05
C PRO A 309 -44.00 -6.25 -28.61
N GLU A 310 -43.81 -4.96 -28.86
CA GLU A 310 -44.81 -3.91 -28.67
C GLU A 310 -44.83 -2.95 -29.88
N THR A 311 -45.70 -1.94 -29.83
CA THR A 311 -45.72 -0.88 -30.85
C THR A 311 -44.82 0.29 -30.44
N TYR A 312 -43.83 0.59 -31.27
CA TYR A 312 -42.96 1.76 -31.18
C TYR A 312 -43.48 2.81 -32.15
N VAL A 313 -44.04 3.90 -31.61
CA VAL A 313 -44.65 4.97 -32.42
C VAL A 313 -43.60 6.00 -32.80
N ASP A 314 -43.58 6.36 -34.08
CA ASP A 314 -42.74 7.41 -34.67
C ASP A 314 -41.23 7.25 -34.43
N GLU A 315 -40.76 6.02 -34.24
CA GLU A 315 -39.35 5.71 -34.08
C GLU A 315 -38.60 5.86 -35.41
N ASP A 316 -37.48 6.57 -35.41
CA ASP A 316 -36.53 6.59 -36.52
C ASP A 316 -35.10 6.75 -36.03
N VAL A 317 -34.13 6.21 -36.79
CA VAL A 317 -32.71 6.29 -36.45
C VAL A 317 -31.82 6.50 -37.66
N GLN A 318 -30.85 7.40 -37.49
CA GLN A 318 -29.69 7.52 -38.37
C GLN A 318 -28.53 6.73 -37.76
N TRP A 319 -28.25 5.56 -38.32
CA TRP A 319 -27.30 4.60 -37.81
C TRP A 319 -25.87 4.87 -38.30
N THR A 320 -24.94 5.00 -37.37
CA THR A 320 -23.54 5.40 -37.64
C THR A 320 -22.51 4.33 -37.25
N TYR A 321 -22.94 3.23 -36.62
CA TYR A 321 -22.02 2.19 -36.16
C TYR A 321 -21.94 1.03 -37.16
N ALA A 322 -20.73 0.59 -37.50
CA ALA A 322 -20.49 -0.61 -38.30
C ALA A 322 -19.32 -1.40 -37.73
N SER A 323 -19.39 -2.71 -37.90
CA SER A 323 -18.32 -3.62 -37.51
C SER A 323 -18.00 -4.57 -38.65
N PRO A 324 -16.74 -4.65 -39.13
CA PRO A 324 -16.37 -5.55 -40.21
C PRO A 324 -16.37 -7.03 -39.78
N ASP A 325 -16.12 -7.28 -38.50
CA ASP A 325 -15.83 -8.61 -37.95
C ASP A 325 -16.95 -9.15 -37.07
N HIS A 326 -17.91 -8.31 -36.67
CA HIS A 326 -18.97 -8.67 -35.74
C HIS A 326 -20.34 -8.22 -36.23
N ARG A 327 -21.36 -8.99 -35.86
CA ARG A 327 -22.74 -8.78 -36.26
C ARG A 327 -23.47 -7.88 -35.28
N ILE A 328 -24.33 -6.99 -35.80
CA ILE A 328 -25.35 -6.31 -35.02
C ILE A 328 -26.71 -6.85 -35.46
N THR A 329 -27.38 -7.57 -34.57
CA THR A 329 -28.65 -8.27 -34.86
C THR A 329 -29.81 -7.62 -34.14
N PHE A 330 -30.81 -7.15 -34.87
CA PHE A 330 -32.09 -6.63 -34.36
C PHE A 330 -33.15 -7.72 -34.52
N ARG A 331 -33.73 -8.18 -33.41
CA ARG A 331 -34.71 -9.28 -33.42
C ARG A 331 -35.70 -9.17 -32.25
N PRO A 332 -36.85 -9.87 -32.30
CA PRO A 332 -37.74 -9.99 -31.15
C PRO A 332 -37.03 -10.57 -29.91
N TRP A 333 -37.51 -10.23 -28.71
CA TRP A 333 -37.10 -10.90 -27.48
C TRP A 333 -37.33 -12.40 -27.58
N THR A 334 -36.27 -13.17 -27.34
CA THR A 334 -36.34 -14.64 -27.35
C THR A 334 -37.32 -15.10 -26.27
N GLY A 335 -38.27 -15.97 -26.65
CA GLY A 335 -39.28 -16.50 -25.73
C GLY A 335 -40.56 -15.66 -25.60
N MET A 336 -40.63 -14.48 -26.23
CA MET A 336 -41.87 -13.68 -26.24
C MET A 336 -42.74 -14.00 -27.45
N LYS A 337 -44.07 -13.87 -27.28
CA LYS A 337 -45.04 -13.98 -28.39
C LYS A 337 -45.20 -12.63 -29.10
N GLY A 338 -45.29 -12.67 -30.43
CA GLY A 338 -45.51 -11.49 -31.26
C GLY A 338 -44.23 -10.90 -31.85
N ARG A 339 -44.38 -9.79 -32.56
CA ARG A 339 -43.30 -9.09 -33.30
C ARG A 339 -43.25 -7.62 -32.89
N PRO A 340 -42.05 -7.01 -32.78
CA PRO A 340 -41.93 -5.57 -32.63
C PRO A 340 -42.53 -4.85 -33.84
N ARG A 341 -43.44 -3.90 -33.59
CA ARG A 341 -44.06 -3.08 -34.63
C ARG A 341 -43.57 -1.65 -34.52
N PHE A 342 -42.88 -1.17 -35.53
CA PHE A 342 -42.49 0.21 -35.71
C PHE A 342 -43.55 0.88 -36.57
N LEU A 343 -44.32 1.78 -35.97
CA LEU A 343 -45.45 2.44 -36.60
C LEU A 343 -45.17 3.94 -36.69
N ARG A 344 -45.12 4.48 -37.90
CA ARG A 344 -45.15 5.92 -38.11
C ARG A 344 -46.60 6.40 -38.17
N THR A 345 -46.94 7.37 -37.32
CA THR A 345 -48.22 8.09 -37.33
C THR A 345 -48.06 9.56 -37.69
N SER A 346 -46.85 10.10 -37.56
CA SER A 346 -46.50 11.48 -37.92
C SER A 346 -46.61 11.73 -39.43
N SER A 347 -47.06 12.93 -39.79
CA SER A 347 -47.06 13.46 -41.15
C SER A 347 -45.67 13.78 -41.70
N THR A 348 -44.62 13.72 -40.86
CA THR A 348 -43.27 14.01 -41.31
C THR A 348 -42.68 12.79 -42.04
N ALA A 349 -42.33 12.96 -43.32
CA ALA A 349 -41.65 11.93 -44.09
C ALA A 349 -40.27 11.59 -43.51
N LYS A 350 -40.16 10.37 -43.00
CA LYS A 350 -38.92 9.81 -42.48
C LYS A 350 -38.74 8.38 -42.95
N SER A 351 -37.48 7.96 -42.97
CA SER A 351 -37.13 6.56 -43.06
C SER A 351 -37.13 5.96 -41.66
N PHE A 352 -37.59 4.72 -41.48
CA PHE A 352 -37.48 4.02 -40.18
C PHE A 352 -36.02 3.87 -39.74
N PHE A 353 -35.16 3.38 -40.64
CA PHE A 353 -33.76 3.14 -40.33
C PHE A 353 -32.90 3.59 -41.51
N SER A 354 -31.93 4.46 -41.28
CA SER A 354 -31.00 4.91 -42.32
C SER A 354 -29.56 4.76 -41.87
N VAL A 355 -28.76 4.00 -42.62
CA VAL A 355 -27.31 3.97 -42.42
C VAL A 355 -26.73 5.27 -42.98
N LEU A 356 -26.00 6.01 -42.14
CA LEU A 356 -25.10 7.05 -42.61
C LEU A 356 -23.79 6.37 -42.99
N ALA A 357 -23.32 6.62 -44.21
CA ALA A 357 -22.22 5.88 -44.84
C ALA A 357 -21.06 5.61 -43.88
N VAL A 358 -20.71 4.33 -43.77
CA VAL A 358 -19.60 3.83 -42.97
C VAL A 358 -18.39 3.66 -43.88
N ASN A 359 -17.34 4.45 -43.67
CA ASN A 359 -16.17 4.51 -44.54
C ASN A 359 -15.51 3.11 -44.70
N ASN A 360 -15.72 2.49 -45.86
CA ASN A 360 -15.00 1.33 -46.39
C ASN A 360 -14.96 0.09 -45.47
N LYS A 361 -16.05 -0.23 -44.76
CA LYS A 361 -16.14 -1.41 -43.88
C LYS A 361 -17.46 -2.16 -44.08
N ARG A 362 -17.47 -3.47 -43.78
CA ARG A 362 -18.73 -4.21 -43.67
C ARG A 362 -19.56 -3.61 -42.55
N SER A 363 -20.86 -3.47 -42.79
CA SER A 363 -21.79 -2.94 -41.81
C SER A 363 -22.34 -4.04 -40.90
N ASN A 364 -22.51 -5.26 -41.43
CA ASN A 364 -22.96 -6.45 -40.68
C ASN A 364 -24.23 -6.18 -39.84
N LEU A 365 -25.20 -5.49 -40.43
CA LEU A 365 -26.48 -5.20 -39.79
C LEU A 365 -27.50 -6.25 -40.20
N HIS A 366 -28.14 -6.88 -39.22
CA HIS A 366 -29.07 -7.98 -39.48
C HIS A 366 -30.41 -7.72 -38.79
N PHE A 367 -31.49 -7.66 -39.57
CA PHE A 367 -32.85 -7.38 -39.11
C PHE A 367 -33.70 -8.64 -39.28
N TYR A 368 -34.36 -9.07 -38.22
CA TYR A 368 -35.18 -10.28 -38.21
C TYR A 368 -36.56 -10.00 -37.63
N GLN A 369 -37.61 -10.42 -38.34
CA GLN A 369 -38.99 -10.47 -37.82
C GLN A 369 -39.52 -9.13 -37.25
N LEU A 370 -39.19 -8.01 -37.89
CA LEU A 370 -39.68 -6.69 -37.52
C LEU A 370 -40.89 -6.30 -38.40
N ASP A 371 -41.87 -5.64 -37.82
CA ASP A 371 -42.98 -5.03 -38.56
C ASP A 371 -42.72 -3.52 -38.66
N ILE A 372 -42.73 -2.98 -39.89
CA ILE A 372 -42.36 -1.60 -40.21
C ILE A 372 -43.50 -1.00 -41.03
N GLU A 373 -44.20 -0.01 -40.47
CA GLU A 373 -45.46 0.49 -41.03
C GLU A 373 -45.56 2.01 -41.10
N GLY A 374 -46.09 2.54 -42.20
CA GLY A 374 -46.52 3.94 -42.32
C GLY A 374 -45.40 4.93 -42.66
N TYR A 375 -44.18 4.46 -42.90
CA TYR A 375 -43.04 5.34 -43.18
C TYR A 375 -43.00 5.80 -44.64
N HIS A 376 -42.32 6.92 -44.90
CA HIS A 376 -41.99 7.34 -46.27
C HIS A 376 -41.01 6.36 -46.93
N ALA A 377 -40.07 5.84 -46.14
CA ALA A 377 -39.18 4.74 -46.52
C ALA A 377 -38.95 3.81 -45.31
N GLY A 378 -38.72 2.52 -45.56
CA GLY A 378 -38.45 1.57 -44.48
C GLY A 378 -36.99 1.63 -44.04
N ILE A 379 -36.18 0.68 -44.54
CA ILE A 379 -34.76 0.58 -44.21
C ILE A 379 -33.93 1.10 -45.39
N LYS A 380 -32.98 2.00 -45.13
CA LYS A 380 -32.02 2.52 -46.11
C LYS A 380 -30.61 2.09 -45.73
N LEU A 381 -30.15 1.01 -46.32
CA LEU A 381 -28.77 0.52 -46.26
C LEU A 381 -27.97 1.16 -47.40
N ASN A 382 -27.84 2.49 -47.36
CA ASN A 382 -27.24 3.25 -48.45
C ASN A 382 -25.79 3.63 -48.13
N GLY A 383 -24.86 3.26 -49.00
CA GLY A 383 -23.55 3.89 -49.10
C GLY A 383 -23.63 5.23 -49.84
N LEU A 384 -22.48 5.90 -50.03
CA LEU A 384 -22.43 7.13 -50.80
C LEU A 384 -22.53 6.83 -52.30
N LYS A 385 -23.39 7.57 -52.99
CA LYS A 385 -23.61 7.48 -54.43
C LYS A 385 -22.34 7.76 -55.23
N ASP A 386 -21.70 8.90 -54.95
CA ASP A 386 -20.59 9.43 -55.77
C ASP A 386 -19.21 8.94 -55.29
N ALA A 387 -19.18 8.11 -54.24
CA ALA A 387 -17.96 7.52 -53.70
C ALA A 387 -18.11 5.99 -53.59
N ARG A 388 -17.78 5.26 -54.67
CA ARG A 388 -17.92 3.79 -54.75
C ARG A 388 -17.21 3.02 -53.64
N ALA A 389 -16.15 3.57 -53.05
CA ALA A 389 -15.44 2.99 -51.90
C ALA A 389 -16.21 3.13 -50.58
N ALA A 390 -17.15 4.07 -50.47
CA ALA A 390 -17.99 4.27 -49.28
C ALA A 390 -19.26 3.39 -49.34
N PHE A 391 -19.04 2.10 -49.53
CA PHE A 391 -20.10 1.08 -49.55
C PHE A 391 -20.42 0.57 -48.15
N ASN A 392 -21.60 -0.04 -47.99
CA ASN A 392 -21.90 -0.91 -46.86
C ASN A 392 -22.14 -2.36 -47.36
N SER A 393 -22.04 -3.36 -46.50
CA SER A 393 -22.14 -4.76 -46.97
C SER A 393 -22.42 -5.77 -45.87
N HIS A 394 -22.74 -6.99 -46.30
CA HIS A 394 -22.97 -8.17 -45.44
C HIS A 394 -24.15 -7.99 -44.48
N ASN A 395 -25.16 -7.24 -44.90
CA ASN A 395 -26.37 -7.06 -44.13
C ASN A 395 -27.38 -8.17 -44.41
N SER A 396 -28.33 -8.35 -43.50
CA SER A 396 -29.46 -9.23 -43.73
C SER A 396 -30.77 -8.58 -43.33
N VAL A 397 -31.81 -8.73 -44.16
CA VAL A 397 -33.18 -8.37 -43.81
C VAL A 397 -34.02 -9.61 -44.02
N LYS A 398 -34.48 -10.22 -42.93
CA LYS A 398 -35.12 -11.53 -42.98
C LYS A 398 -36.44 -11.55 -42.24
N GLU A 399 -37.44 -12.13 -42.88
CA GLU A 399 -38.78 -12.32 -42.30
C GLU A 399 -39.44 -11.03 -41.79
N CYS A 400 -39.00 -9.85 -42.24
CA CYS A 400 -39.59 -8.56 -41.87
C CYS A 400 -40.88 -8.30 -42.66
N PHE A 401 -41.75 -7.44 -42.13
CA PHE A 401 -42.99 -7.01 -42.77
C PHE A 401 -42.97 -5.50 -42.98
N PHE A 402 -42.88 -5.07 -44.23
CA PHE A 402 -43.00 -3.69 -44.66
C PHE A 402 -44.44 -3.45 -45.12
N LEU A 403 -45.15 -2.57 -44.42
CA LEU A 403 -46.57 -2.32 -44.62
C LEU A 403 -46.81 -0.83 -44.85
N LYS A 404 -47.58 -0.46 -45.87
CA LYS A 404 -47.99 0.95 -46.10
C LYS A 404 -46.78 1.89 -46.11
N ILE A 405 -45.80 1.60 -46.96
CA ILE A 405 -44.59 2.41 -47.09
C ILE A 405 -44.69 3.25 -48.35
N GLY A 406 -44.42 4.55 -48.23
CA GLY A 406 -44.41 5.47 -49.37
C GLY A 406 -45.22 6.73 -49.15
N GLN A 407 -45.15 7.62 -50.15
CA GLN A 407 -45.81 8.93 -50.08
C GLN A 407 -47.33 8.78 -49.85
N LEU A 408 -47.97 7.74 -50.38
CA LEU A 408 -49.41 7.54 -50.22
C LEU A 408 -49.84 7.44 -48.75
N HIS A 409 -48.96 6.92 -47.90
CA HIS A 409 -49.28 6.56 -46.52
C HIS A 409 -48.79 7.59 -45.50
N VAL A 410 -48.12 8.65 -45.93
CA VAL A 410 -47.70 9.77 -45.09
C VAL A 410 -48.64 10.95 -45.34
N ALA A 411 -49.42 11.32 -44.32
CA ALA A 411 -50.41 12.38 -44.44
C ALA A 411 -49.74 13.72 -44.77
N GLY A 412 -50.24 14.41 -45.81
CA GLY A 412 -49.73 15.72 -46.23
C GLY A 412 -48.42 15.71 -47.04
N GLU A 413 -47.77 14.56 -47.22
CA GLU A 413 -46.53 14.49 -47.99
C GLU A 413 -46.79 14.74 -49.48
N THR A 414 -45.96 15.55 -50.13
CA THR A 414 -46.08 15.92 -51.55
C THR A 414 -44.95 15.35 -52.40
N GLU A 415 -43.83 14.96 -51.79
CA GLU A 415 -42.67 14.39 -52.47
C GLU A 415 -42.77 12.86 -52.56
N HIS A 416 -42.42 12.32 -53.73
CA HIS A 416 -42.44 10.88 -53.94
C HIS A 416 -41.43 10.17 -53.04
N ALA A 417 -41.79 8.96 -52.60
CA ALA A 417 -40.85 8.05 -51.99
C ALA A 417 -40.11 7.23 -53.05
N TYR A 418 -38.93 6.71 -52.69
CA TYR A 418 -38.06 5.93 -53.58
C TYR A 418 -38.03 4.43 -53.26
N SER A 419 -38.08 4.05 -51.98
CA SER A 419 -37.89 2.64 -51.61
C SER A 419 -38.43 2.27 -50.25
N ALA A 420 -39.02 1.08 -50.11
CA ALA A 420 -39.23 0.48 -48.79
C ALA A 420 -37.93 -0.09 -48.20
N LEU A 421 -37.14 -0.79 -49.01
CA LEU A 421 -35.78 -1.22 -48.69
C LEU A 421 -34.81 -0.67 -49.74
N GLY A 422 -34.02 0.33 -49.35
CA GLY A 422 -32.96 0.89 -50.17
C GLY A 422 -31.63 0.18 -49.89
N ILE A 423 -30.96 -0.31 -50.94
CA ILE A 423 -29.62 -0.89 -50.89
C ILE A 423 -28.74 -0.21 -51.95
N ALA A 424 -28.52 1.09 -51.80
CA ALA A 424 -27.65 1.87 -52.68
C ALA A 424 -26.17 1.72 -52.30
N ASN A 425 -25.26 1.52 -53.27
CA ASN A 425 -23.84 1.23 -53.04
C ASN A 425 -23.65 0.24 -51.87
N SER A 426 -24.40 -0.86 -51.94
CA SER A 426 -24.49 -1.86 -50.89
C SER A 426 -24.43 -3.26 -51.50
N ARG A 427 -23.59 -4.12 -50.92
CA ARG A 427 -23.21 -5.40 -51.55
C ARG A 427 -23.21 -6.58 -50.60
N ASN A 428 -23.29 -7.79 -51.15
CA ASN A 428 -23.29 -9.03 -50.36
C ASN A 428 -24.40 -9.06 -49.30
N ASN A 429 -25.58 -8.51 -49.61
CA ASN A 429 -26.71 -8.52 -48.69
C ASN A 429 -27.63 -9.71 -48.97
N GLU A 430 -28.27 -10.21 -47.92
CA GLU A 430 -29.31 -11.24 -48.01
C GLU A 430 -30.68 -10.68 -47.59
N ILE A 431 -31.64 -10.71 -48.52
CA ILE A 431 -32.99 -10.22 -48.32
C ILE A 431 -33.93 -11.40 -48.56
N SER A 432 -34.47 -11.99 -47.48
CA SER A 432 -35.23 -13.24 -47.61
C SER A 432 -36.44 -13.38 -46.69
N GLY A 433 -37.52 -14.00 -47.20
CA GLY A 433 -38.70 -14.29 -46.40
C GLY A 433 -39.51 -13.05 -46.00
N ASN A 434 -39.20 -11.88 -46.56
CA ASN A 434 -39.87 -10.64 -46.20
C ASN A 434 -41.20 -10.47 -46.92
N ARG A 435 -42.06 -9.64 -46.34
CA ARG A 435 -43.36 -9.25 -46.89
C ARG A 435 -43.35 -7.75 -47.16
N PHE A 436 -43.66 -7.35 -48.37
CA PHE A 436 -43.82 -5.97 -48.81
C PHE A 436 -45.25 -5.79 -49.28
N TYR A 437 -46.04 -5.00 -48.55
CA TYR A 437 -47.48 -4.88 -48.76
C TYR A 437 -47.89 -3.40 -48.72
N HIS A 438 -48.54 -2.93 -49.79
CA HIS A 438 -48.84 -1.50 -49.99
C HIS A 438 -47.58 -0.64 -49.95
N ILE A 439 -46.78 -0.73 -51.02
CA ILE A 439 -45.60 0.11 -51.23
C ILE A 439 -45.90 1.10 -52.35
N GLU A 440 -46.45 2.26 -51.99
CA GLU A 440 -47.24 3.08 -52.91
C GLU A 440 -46.95 4.59 -52.81
N ASN A 441 -46.89 5.24 -53.97
CA ASN A 441 -47.05 6.69 -54.11
C ASN A 441 -48.43 6.99 -54.70
N LYS A 442 -48.93 8.22 -54.58
CA LYS A 442 -50.18 8.62 -55.25
C LYS A 442 -50.01 8.75 -56.77
N PRO A 443 -51.07 8.48 -57.56
CA PRO A 443 -51.16 8.98 -58.93
C PRO A 443 -50.92 10.49 -58.97
N GLY A 444 -50.15 10.98 -59.94
CA GLY A 444 -49.75 12.39 -60.04
C GLY A 444 -48.50 12.79 -59.25
N VAL A 445 -48.04 11.95 -58.30
CA VAL A 445 -46.79 12.15 -57.54
C VAL A 445 -45.77 11.08 -57.93
N GLU A 446 -45.48 11.03 -59.23
CA GLU A 446 -44.58 10.05 -59.85
C GLU A 446 -44.78 8.60 -59.35
N LEU A 447 -46.00 8.06 -59.55
CA LEU A 447 -46.49 6.75 -59.08
C LEU A 447 -45.44 5.61 -59.10
N GLY A 448 -44.66 5.51 -60.18
CA GLY A 448 -43.69 4.44 -60.40
C GLY A 448 -42.30 4.65 -59.78
N LYS A 449 -42.04 5.75 -59.04
CA LYS A 449 -40.71 6.04 -58.46
C LYS A 449 -40.41 5.28 -57.19
N ILE A 450 -41.42 4.84 -56.46
CA ILE A 450 -41.24 4.01 -55.27
C ILE A 450 -41.06 2.55 -55.66
N HIS A 451 -40.11 1.89 -55.02
CA HIS A 451 -39.82 0.47 -55.22
C HIS A 451 -39.88 -0.28 -53.89
N ALA A 452 -40.24 -1.56 -53.90
CA ALA A 452 -40.14 -2.33 -52.65
C ALA A 452 -38.67 -2.56 -52.28
N ILE A 453 -37.84 -2.98 -53.23
CA ILE A 453 -36.38 -3.04 -53.09
C ILE A 453 -35.74 -2.18 -54.19
N TYR A 454 -34.90 -1.22 -53.80
CA TYR A 454 -34.14 -0.38 -54.72
C TYR A 454 -32.62 -0.57 -54.54
N ALA A 455 -32.02 -1.29 -55.48
CA ALA A 455 -30.59 -1.51 -55.60
C ALA A 455 -30.02 -0.56 -56.65
N ALA A 456 -29.14 0.35 -56.22
CA ALA A 456 -28.59 1.39 -57.08
C ALA A 456 -27.12 1.65 -56.79
N TYR A 457 -26.41 2.28 -57.74
CA TYR A 457 -25.07 2.83 -57.54
C TYR A 457 -24.06 1.76 -57.10
N SER A 458 -23.77 0.77 -57.95
CA SER A 458 -22.84 -0.34 -57.62
C SER A 458 -23.32 -1.24 -56.47
N ALA A 459 -24.62 -1.58 -56.46
CA ALA A 459 -25.19 -2.52 -55.50
C ALA A 459 -25.01 -3.98 -55.98
N HIS A 460 -23.88 -4.58 -55.62
CA HIS A 460 -23.44 -5.86 -56.19
C HIS A 460 -23.72 -7.08 -55.30
N ASP A 461 -23.77 -8.25 -55.92
CA ASP A 461 -23.68 -9.55 -55.22
C ASP A 461 -24.77 -9.74 -54.14
N ASN A 462 -25.96 -9.17 -54.35
CA ASN A 462 -27.07 -9.30 -53.41
C ASN A 462 -27.97 -10.48 -53.77
N VAL A 463 -28.55 -11.11 -52.74
CA VAL A 463 -29.50 -12.21 -52.87
C VAL A 463 -30.86 -11.79 -52.35
N ILE A 464 -31.86 -11.81 -53.22
CA ILE A 464 -33.26 -11.47 -52.93
C ILE A 464 -34.09 -12.72 -53.16
N ARG A 465 -34.50 -13.41 -52.10
CA ARG A 465 -35.18 -14.71 -52.24
C ARG A 465 -36.38 -14.96 -51.36
N ASN A 466 -37.36 -15.69 -51.87
CA ASN A 466 -38.55 -16.09 -51.11
C ASN A 466 -39.26 -14.91 -50.42
N ASN A 467 -39.25 -13.73 -51.03
CA ASN A 467 -40.00 -12.57 -50.54
C ASN A 467 -41.34 -12.47 -51.25
N PHE A 468 -42.25 -11.76 -50.62
CA PHE A 468 -43.60 -11.54 -51.09
C PHE A 468 -43.86 -10.06 -51.30
N PHE A 469 -44.36 -9.72 -52.49
CA PHE A 469 -44.62 -8.35 -52.91
C PHE A 469 -46.06 -8.23 -53.37
N VAL A 470 -46.83 -7.38 -52.69
CA VAL A 470 -48.24 -7.15 -53.02
C VAL A 470 -48.55 -5.66 -52.99
N ASN A 471 -49.24 -5.17 -54.02
CA ASN A 471 -49.61 -3.75 -54.17
C ASN A 471 -48.37 -2.84 -54.11
N VAL A 472 -47.55 -2.88 -55.16
CA VAL A 472 -46.37 -2.02 -55.30
C VAL A 472 -46.55 -1.14 -56.52
N SER A 473 -46.60 0.18 -56.32
CA SER A 473 -46.94 1.11 -57.41
C SER A 473 -45.82 1.32 -58.42
N GLY A 474 -44.56 1.15 -58.03
CA GLY A 474 -43.43 0.98 -58.95
C GLY A 474 -42.91 -0.45 -59.00
N TYR A 475 -41.65 -0.65 -59.37
CA TYR A 475 -41.09 -2.01 -59.46
C TYR A 475 -40.89 -2.65 -58.09
N PRO A 476 -41.22 -3.94 -57.92
CA PRO A 476 -41.01 -4.66 -56.66
C PRO A 476 -39.51 -4.83 -56.36
N VAL A 477 -38.69 -5.07 -57.37
CA VAL A 477 -37.23 -5.04 -57.26
C VAL A 477 -36.70 -4.23 -58.43
N LYS A 478 -35.83 -3.25 -58.17
CA LYS A 478 -35.17 -2.44 -59.19
C LYS A 478 -33.66 -2.44 -58.99
N PHE A 479 -32.94 -2.74 -60.07
CA PHE A 479 -31.49 -2.54 -60.19
C PHE A 479 -31.19 -1.33 -61.07
N ARG A 480 -30.17 -0.54 -60.71
CA ARG A 480 -29.73 0.66 -61.43
C ARG A 480 -28.24 0.89 -61.26
N ASP A 481 -27.62 1.50 -62.27
CA ASP A 481 -26.25 2.03 -62.27
C ASP A 481 -25.19 1.01 -61.81
N GLY A 482 -24.90 0.06 -62.70
CA GLY A 482 -23.86 -0.94 -62.52
C GLY A 482 -24.10 -1.87 -61.32
N SER A 483 -25.35 -2.18 -60.97
CA SER A 483 -25.66 -3.07 -59.84
C SER A 483 -25.64 -4.53 -60.29
N ASN A 484 -24.43 -5.11 -60.26
CA ASN A 484 -24.10 -6.37 -60.94
C ASN A 484 -24.23 -7.63 -60.05
N ASN A 485 -24.30 -8.81 -60.68
CA ASN A 485 -24.22 -10.12 -60.02
C ASN A 485 -25.30 -10.38 -58.96
N ASN A 486 -26.48 -9.79 -59.13
CA ASN A 486 -27.57 -9.95 -58.18
C ASN A 486 -28.45 -11.16 -58.53
N LEU A 487 -28.95 -11.86 -57.52
CA LEU A 487 -29.85 -13.00 -57.65
C LEU A 487 -31.25 -12.66 -57.11
N VAL A 488 -32.28 -12.91 -57.91
CA VAL A 488 -33.70 -12.81 -57.54
C VAL A 488 -34.35 -14.18 -57.72
N GLU A 489 -34.64 -14.87 -56.61
CA GLU A 489 -35.07 -16.28 -56.63
C GLU A 489 -36.31 -16.58 -55.78
N GLY A 490 -37.26 -17.35 -56.31
CA GLY A 490 -38.33 -17.92 -55.49
C GLY A 490 -39.32 -16.90 -54.91
N ASN A 491 -39.28 -15.65 -55.38
CA ASN A 491 -40.14 -14.57 -54.91
C ASN A 491 -41.52 -14.61 -55.56
N LEU A 492 -42.47 -13.95 -54.93
CA LEU A 492 -43.85 -13.82 -55.39
C LEU A 492 -44.21 -12.35 -55.57
N PHE A 493 -44.71 -12.02 -56.75
CA PHE A 493 -45.09 -10.67 -57.14
C PHE A 493 -46.57 -10.64 -57.54
N TRP A 494 -47.40 -9.83 -56.88
CA TRP A 494 -48.82 -9.71 -57.18
C TRP A 494 -49.27 -8.25 -57.13
N LYS A 495 -49.94 -7.76 -58.17
CA LYS A 495 -50.31 -6.34 -58.28
C LYS A 495 -49.10 -5.40 -58.09
N THR A 496 -48.03 -5.67 -58.82
CA THR A 496 -46.76 -4.92 -58.70
C THR A 496 -46.40 -4.28 -60.03
N SER A 497 -45.79 -3.09 -59.99
CA SER A 497 -45.39 -2.29 -61.17
C SER A 497 -46.53 -1.53 -61.84
N ASN A 498 -46.27 -0.27 -62.15
CA ASN A 498 -47.08 0.57 -63.03
C ASN A 498 -46.91 0.21 -64.52
N HIS A 499 -46.09 -0.78 -64.86
CA HIS A 499 -45.95 -1.30 -66.22
C HIS A 499 -46.55 -2.71 -66.32
N PRO A 500 -47.15 -3.08 -67.47
CA PRO A 500 -47.81 -4.36 -67.65
C PRO A 500 -46.86 -5.56 -67.62
N TYR A 501 -45.56 -5.32 -67.75
CA TYR A 501 -44.51 -6.33 -67.68
C TYR A 501 -44.07 -6.46 -66.20
N GLY A 502 -44.28 -7.64 -65.59
CA GLY A 502 -44.33 -7.81 -64.13
C GLY A 502 -43.08 -7.53 -63.29
N LEU A 503 -41.90 -7.25 -63.87
CA LEU A 503 -40.68 -6.87 -63.10
C LEU A 503 -39.56 -6.32 -64.00
N VAL A 504 -38.87 -5.26 -63.54
CA VAL A 504 -37.81 -4.54 -64.28
C VAL A 504 -36.42 -4.74 -63.67
N VAL A 505 -35.46 -5.17 -64.49
CA VAL A 505 -34.06 -4.71 -64.40
C VAL A 505 -33.98 -3.46 -65.29
N SER A 506 -33.86 -2.28 -64.69
CA SER A 506 -33.89 -1.03 -65.45
C SER A 506 -32.46 -0.64 -65.75
N ASP A 507 -32.07 -0.78 -67.01
CA ASP A 507 -30.93 -0.04 -67.50
C ASP A 507 -31.44 1.36 -67.92
N ASN A 508 -30.89 2.39 -67.26
CA ASN A 508 -30.79 3.78 -67.73
C ASN A 508 -31.89 4.80 -67.36
N LEU A 509 -31.44 6.02 -67.00
CA LEU A 509 -32.16 7.30 -67.18
C LEU A 509 -31.24 8.52 -67.40
N ASN A 510 -29.95 8.48 -67.02
CA ASN A 510 -29.00 9.57 -67.27
C ASN A 510 -27.90 9.14 -68.25
N TYR A 511 -28.11 9.45 -69.52
CA TYR A 511 -27.18 9.19 -70.63
C TYR A 511 -25.76 9.70 -70.31
N GLY A 512 -24.75 8.84 -70.47
CA GLY A 512 -23.32 9.17 -70.32
C GLY A 512 -22.75 9.13 -68.90
N VAL A 513 -23.57 8.92 -67.87
CA VAL A 513 -23.10 8.91 -66.45
C VAL A 513 -23.30 7.55 -65.77
N GLU A 514 -24.43 6.87 -66.02
CA GLU A 514 -24.75 5.58 -65.38
C GLU A 514 -24.40 4.40 -66.28
N CYS A 515 -23.99 3.28 -65.69
CA CYS A 515 -23.73 2.05 -66.45
C CYS A 515 -24.88 1.04 -66.35
N PRO A 516 -25.12 0.24 -67.41
CA PRO A 516 -26.04 -0.90 -67.35
C PRO A 516 -25.65 -1.92 -66.28
N ASN A 517 -26.63 -2.68 -65.80
CA ASN A 517 -26.40 -3.78 -64.87
C ASN A 517 -25.94 -5.04 -65.64
N ILE A 518 -25.01 -5.81 -65.09
CA ILE A 518 -24.57 -7.09 -65.69
C ILE A 518 -24.85 -8.27 -64.76
N ASN A 519 -25.15 -9.43 -65.36
CA ASN A 519 -25.31 -10.71 -64.67
C ASN A 519 -26.35 -10.68 -63.54
N VAL A 520 -27.47 -9.98 -63.75
CA VAL A 520 -28.64 -10.14 -62.87
C VAL A 520 -29.36 -11.43 -63.24
N VAL A 521 -29.58 -12.31 -62.28
CA VAL A 521 -30.21 -13.62 -62.48
C VAL A 521 -31.57 -13.65 -61.81
N MET A 522 -32.60 -14.02 -62.57
CA MET A 522 -33.97 -14.17 -62.10
C MET A 522 -34.43 -15.60 -62.33
N ARG A 523 -34.69 -16.35 -61.26
CA ARG A 523 -35.15 -17.73 -61.42
C ARG A 523 -36.24 -18.17 -60.46
N ASN A 524 -37.11 -19.04 -60.94
CA ASN A 524 -38.14 -19.70 -60.12
C ASN A 524 -39.06 -18.72 -59.37
N ASN A 525 -39.29 -17.52 -59.92
CA ASN A 525 -40.20 -16.54 -59.31
C ASN A 525 -41.62 -16.68 -59.88
N TYR A 526 -42.61 -16.20 -59.11
CA TYR A 526 -44.03 -16.27 -59.43
C TYR A 526 -44.59 -14.87 -59.68
N PHE A 527 -45.23 -14.66 -60.83
CA PHE A 527 -45.68 -13.34 -61.30
C PHE A 527 -47.19 -13.29 -61.53
N GLY A 528 -47.87 -12.40 -60.83
CA GLY A 528 -49.28 -12.07 -61.00
C GLY A 528 -49.54 -10.92 -61.98
N THR A 529 -50.57 -10.13 -61.67
CA THR A 529 -50.92 -8.89 -62.40
C THR A 529 -50.00 -7.72 -62.05
N ASN A 530 -50.04 -6.68 -62.89
CA ASN A 530 -49.42 -5.40 -62.55
C ASN A 530 -50.27 -4.61 -61.53
N TYR A 531 -49.77 -3.46 -61.08
CA TYR A 531 -50.45 -2.60 -60.09
C TYR A 531 -51.88 -2.18 -60.49
N PHE A 532 -52.16 -2.10 -61.80
CA PHE A 532 -53.48 -1.73 -62.35
C PHE A 532 -54.35 -2.95 -62.67
N ASP A 533 -54.04 -4.12 -62.11
CA ASP A 533 -54.73 -5.40 -62.39
C ASP A 533 -54.69 -5.86 -63.85
N GLN A 534 -53.76 -5.33 -64.63
CA GLN A 534 -53.54 -5.75 -66.01
C GLN A 534 -52.54 -6.91 -66.04
N ALA A 535 -52.89 -7.97 -66.78
CA ALA A 535 -51.94 -9.00 -67.16
C ALA A 535 -51.17 -8.56 -68.41
N GLY A 536 -49.84 -8.52 -68.36
CA GLY A 536 -49.02 -8.30 -69.55
C GLY A 536 -47.59 -8.85 -69.46
N GLY A 537 -46.90 -8.92 -70.61
CA GLY A 537 -45.53 -9.42 -70.76
C GLY A 537 -45.35 -10.94 -70.61
N GLU A 538 -44.13 -11.43 -70.78
CA GLU A 538 -43.72 -12.76 -70.31
C GLU A 538 -43.13 -12.65 -68.89
N PRO A 539 -43.30 -13.62 -67.98
CA PRO A 539 -42.66 -13.62 -66.66
C PRO A 539 -41.14 -13.46 -66.76
N GLY A 540 -40.61 -12.41 -66.12
CA GLY A 540 -39.17 -12.10 -66.20
C GLY A 540 -38.73 -11.41 -67.49
N HIS A 541 -39.65 -10.82 -68.25
CA HIS A 541 -39.34 -10.18 -69.53
C HIS A 541 -39.44 -8.66 -69.46
N ILE A 542 -38.33 -7.97 -69.14
CA ILE A 542 -38.11 -6.58 -69.60
C ILE A 542 -36.64 -6.37 -69.96
N ILE A 543 -36.41 -6.25 -71.26
CA ILE A 543 -35.22 -5.67 -71.89
C ILE A 543 -35.73 -4.36 -72.50
N HIS A 544 -35.12 -3.22 -72.18
CA HIS A 544 -35.13 -2.11 -73.13
C HIS A 544 -33.84 -2.12 -73.94
N PRO A 545 -33.95 -1.93 -75.26
CA PRO A 545 -32.96 -2.38 -76.23
C PRO A 545 -31.85 -1.35 -76.41
N ASP A 546 -30.74 -1.83 -76.97
CA ASP A 546 -29.64 -1.10 -77.59
C ASP A 546 -29.84 0.40 -77.80
N ARG A 547 -28.97 1.20 -77.17
CA ARG A 547 -28.41 2.43 -77.75
C ARG A 547 -26.97 2.52 -77.28
N ASN A 548 -26.03 2.69 -78.20
CA ASN A 548 -24.57 2.73 -77.95
C ASN A 548 -24.20 3.40 -76.61
N TYR A 549 -23.83 2.59 -75.62
CA TYR A 549 -23.25 3.04 -74.35
C TYR A 549 -21.73 2.85 -74.44
N ASP A 550 -21.11 3.55 -75.38
CA ASP A 550 -19.67 3.42 -75.67
C ASP A 550 -18.78 3.68 -74.44
N HIS A 551 -19.28 4.40 -73.43
CA HIS A 551 -18.52 4.69 -72.21
C HIS A 551 -18.39 3.51 -71.22
N CYS A 552 -19.25 2.48 -71.29
CA CYS A 552 -19.20 1.33 -70.36
C CYS A 552 -18.67 0.03 -70.99
N ALA A 553 -18.42 -0.03 -72.31
CA ALA A 553 -17.74 -1.12 -73.03
C ALA A 553 -18.20 -2.57 -72.68
N LEU A 554 -19.51 -2.85 -72.63
CA LEU A 554 -20.05 -4.13 -72.14
C LEU A 554 -20.20 -5.20 -73.26
N LYS A 555 -19.82 -6.46 -72.96
CA LYS A 555 -19.88 -7.64 -73.88
C LYS A 555 -20.73 -8.84 -73.40
N THR A 556 -21.37 -8.79 -72.23
CA THR A 556 -22.04 -9.93 -71.58
C THR A 556 -23.57 -9.79 -71.47
N PRO A 557 -24.33 -10.91 -71.37
CA PRO A 557 -25.78 -10.87 -71.13
C PRO A 557 -26.12 -10.14 -69.82
N ARG A 558 -27.02 -9.15 -69.91
CA ARG A 558 -27.35 -8.24 -68.80
C ARG A 558 -28.29 -8.86 -67.77
N LEU A 559 -29.26 -9.61 -68.25
CA LEU A 559 -30.29 -10.30 -67.47
C LEU A 559 -30.40 -11.75 -67.92
N ARG A 560 -30.54 -12.68 -66.98
CA ARG A 560 -30.79 -14.11 -67.25
C ARG A 560 -32.03 -14.56 -66.50
N GLY A 561 -33.03 -15.09 -67.22
CA GLY A 561 -34.28 -15.58 -66.66
C GLY A 561 -34.46 -17.08 -66.87
N THR A 562 -34.76 -17.87 -65.83
CA THR A 562 -35.09 -19.31 -65.98
C THR A 562 -36.18 -19.75 -64.98
N GLY A 563 -37.11 -20.62 -65.40
CA GLY A 563 -38.10 -21.23 -64.49
C GLY A 563 -39.10 -20.26 -63.85
N ASN A 564 -39.23 -19.03 -64.35
CA ASN A 564 -40.20 -18.04 -63.87
C ASN A 564 -41.62 -18.38 -64.35
N ILE A 565 -42.62 -18.27 -63.48
CA ILE A 565 -43.99 -18.75 -63.73
C ILE A 565 -44.98 -17.58 -63.62
N ARG A 566 -45.92 -17.50 -64.57
CA ARG A 566 -47.10 -16.61 -64.48
C ARG A 566 -48.18 -17.29 -63.64
N VAL A 567 -48.76 -16.56 -62.71
CA VAL A 567 -49.86 -17.02 -61.87
C VAL A 567 -51.10 -16.19 -62.18
N LYS A 568 -52.24 -16.84 -62.42
CA LYS A 568 -53.46 -16.18 -62.93
C LYS A 568 -54.41 -15.78 -61.82
N HIS A 569 -54.41 -16.54 -60.71
CA HIS A 569 -55.31 -16.31 -59.60
C HIS A 569 -54.55 -16.14 -58.28
N LEU A 570 -55.04 -15.24 -57.41
CA LEU A 570 -54.44 -15.03 -56.08
C LEU A 570 -54.52 -16.29 -55.21
N SER A 571 -55.54 -17.14 -55.42
CA SER A 571 -55.68 -18.42 -54.70
C SER A 571 -54.53 -19.39 -54.98
N GLU A 572 -54.03 -19.44 -56.23
CA GLU A 572 -52.86 -20.24 -56.62
C GLU A 572 -51.59 -19.79 -55.87
N LEU A 573 -51.52 -18.50 -55.54
CA LEU A 573 -50.45 -17.91 -54.74
C LEU A 573 -50.61 -18.19 -53.25
N GLN A 574 -51.84 -18.22 -52.74
CA GLN A 574 -52.13 -18.50 -51.33
C GLN A 574 -51.81 -19.96 -50.95
N ASP A 575 -52.00 -20.90 -51.88
CA ASP A 575 -51.59 -22.29 -51.67
C ASP A 575 -50.07 -22.46 -51.71
N LEU A 576 -49.37 -21.71 -52.56
CA LEU A 576 -47.90 -21.65 -52.58
C LEU A 576 -47.33 -20.95 -51.32
N TRP A 577 -48.08 -19.98 -50.79
CA TRP A 577 -47.78 -19.27 -49.54
C TRP A 577 -47.89 -20.19 -48.34
N ASN A 578 -48.98 -20.96 -48.21
CA ASN A 578 -49.23 -21.82 -47.05
C ASN A 578 -48.32 -23.07 -46.99
N LYS A 579 -47.66 -23.42 -48.10
CA LYS A 579 -46.74 -24.57 -48.22
C LYS A 579 -45.28 -24.22 -47.90
N LYS A 580 -44.94 -22.95 -47.71
CA LYS A 580 -43.59 -22.45 -47.39
C LYS A 580 -43.61 -21.79 -46.03
#